data_AF-A0A0D0E1V7-F1
#
_entry.id   AF-A0A0D0E1V7-F1
#
_cell.length_a   1.000
_cell.length_b   1.000
_cell.length_c   1.000
_cell.angle_alpha   90.00
_cell.angle_beta   90.00
_cell.angle_gamma   90.00
#
_symmetry.space_group_name_H-M   'P 1'
#
loop_
_entity.id
_entity.type
_entity.pdbx_description
1 polymer ?
#
loop_
_entity_poly.entity_id
_entity_poly.type
_entity_poly.pdbx_seq_one_letter_code
_entity_poly.pdbx_strand_id
1 'polypeptide(L)'
;MSHIISQNLFIGDFPPITVSQCVEDALSAQLLQHLLDTVTDCIIGVSATFREGCQLSSIAFSTLSRVLVVHVPKSHVPRPKDGAKLLQVSRGRALLQEHILSPNFQKHAFKMDQIATALYSDLSLCIADGVDMLSVTTHDRGSLQALMDAMGDETPLYKGNVKALFFGREGNTASGVALRAWATCRAAMIPDMSRRFSSISRINTSALPKAHLIVLAKIFRDGERLDAMKPTHVKNEVQSKFTVKKRAVNLTCSRFPTRIRPTSNQIIRLKMKGGKTTTSVTGRVHGVVGRNARVVVNNPIKGNKIVSVTTIGKDAPTVAESLREDVIRKALQNTTTLLSQPFFKSVWLPGEPPLWPVPKAPRTKPLIYFPGRALNNSQEKAVETILSTSNKDRLITIQGPPGTGKTTVIAATVLSHDYANSNRTIWIAAQSNVAVKNIAEKLIKEGFDKFKLLVSKDFHFDWHEHLYEELEARLIRSDLFKMSVVEASRLLLDSKVILCTLSMFSNPNIDVFLRIVPV
;
A
#
# COMPACT_ATOMS: atom_id res chain seq x y z
N MET A 1 19.15 -23.87 19.83
CA MET A 1 19.06 -23.40 21.23
C MET A 1 17.60 -23.17 21.56
N SER A 2 17.17 -23.54 22.76
CA SER A 2 15.85 -23.23 23.28
C SER A 2 15.96 -22.23 24.43
N HIS A 3 15.00 -21.32 24.52
CA HIS A 3 14.88 -20.38 25.64
C HIS A 3 13.39 -20.15 25.97
N ILE A 4 13.10 -19.68 27.18
CA ILE A 4 11.74 -19.43 27.62
C ILE A 4 11.42 -17.94 27.51
N ILE A 5 10.23 -17.62 27.02
CA ILE A 5 9.69 -16.26 27.06
C ILE A 5 8.35 -16.26 27.82
N SER A 6 8.06 -15.15 28.50
CA SER A 6 6.74 -14.89 29.08
C SER A 6 5.99 -13.89 28.20
N GLN A 7 4.70 -14.09 28.01
CA GLN A 7 3.87 -13.14 27.30
C GLN A 7 3.54 -11.95 28.22
N ASN A 8 3.49 -10.75 27.66
CA ASN A 8 3.10 -9.52 28.37
C ASN A 8 2.07 -8.71 27.56
N LEU A 9 1.34 -9.35 26.67
CA LEU A 9 0.41 -8.69 25.75
C LEU A 9 -1.03 -8.77 26.26
N PHE A 10 -1.47 -9.98 26.58
CA PHE A 10 -2.79 -10.27 27.14
C PHE A 10 -2.73 -10.13 28.66
N ILE A 11 -3.76 -9.52 29.24
CA ILE A 11 -3.91 -9.40 30.69
C ILE A 11 -4.44 -10.73 31.22
N GLY A 12 -3.70 -11.36 32.12
CA GLY A 12 -4.00 -12.65 32.72
C GLY A 12 -2.73 -13.48 32.93
N ASP A 13 -2.90 -14.64 33.55
CA ASP A 13 -1.82 -15.60 33.77
C ASP A 13 -1.75 -16.58 32.61
N PHE A 14 -0.57 -16.70 32.01
CA PHE A 14 -0.32 -17.57 30.87
C PHE A 14 0.94 -18.39 31.12
N PRO A 15 0.96 -19.67 30.69
CA PRO A 15 2.14 -20.50 30.85
C PRO A 15 3.33 -19.92 30.06
N PRO A 16 4.57 -20.20 30.50
CA PRO A 16 5.76 -19.83 29.77
C PRO A 16 5.80 -20.48 28.39
N ILE A 17 6.33 -19.75 27.41
CA ILE A 17 6.41 -20.20 26.02
C ILE A 17 7.85 -20.67 25.75
N THR A 18 8.00 -21.90 25.29
CA THR A 18 9.31 -22.44 24.90
C THR A 18 9.61 -22.06 23.46
N VAL A 19 10.67 -21.29 23.25
CA VAL A 19 11.12 -20.86 21.93
C VAL A 19 12.34 -21.68 21.52
N SER A 20 12.20 -22.47 20.47
CA SER A 20 13.30 -23.14 19.78
C SER A 20 13.71 -22.35 18.55
N GLN A 21 15.01 -22.30 18.28
CA GLN A 21 15.53 -21.60 17.11
C GLN A 21 16.49 -22.48 16.32
N CYS A 22 16.38 -22.41 15.00
CA CYS A 22 17.32 -23.04 14.07
C CYS A 22 17.54 -22.17 12.84
N VAL A 23 18.61 -22.45 12.11
CA VAL A 23 18.81 -21.94 10.74
C VAL A 23 18.12 -22.92 9.78
N GLU A 24 17.72 -22.45 8.59
CA GLU A 24 16.98 -23.28 7.62
C GLU A 24 17.67 -24.61 7.23
N ASP A 25 19.01 -24.65 7.24
CA ASP A 25 19.80 -25.85 6.94
C ASP A 25 19.94 -26.82 8.12
N ALA A 26 19.61 -26.36 9.33
CA ALA A 26 19.59 -27.17 10.55
C ALA A 26 18.16 -27.62 10.93
N LEU A 27 17.16 -27.32 10.10
CA LEU A 27 15.78 -27.70 10.36
C LEU A 27 15.61 -29.22 10.19
N SER A 28 15.21 -29.89 11.27
CA SER A 28 15.00 -31.34 11.31
C SER A 28 13.54 -31.71 11.57
N ALA A 29 13.15 -32.92 11.17
CA ALA A 29 11.80 -33.44 11.45
C ALA A 29 11.51 -33.50 12.95
N GLN A 30 12.51 -33.80 13.78
CA GLN A 30 12.37 -33.83 15.24
C GLN A 30 12.02 -32.46 15.83
N LEU A 31 12.70 -31.38 15.37
CA LEU A 31 12.38 -30.01 15.81
C LEU A 31 10.95 -29.61 15.42
N LEU A 32 10.51 -30.07 14.25
CA LEU A 32 9.16 -29.82 13.75
C LEU A 32 8.12 -30.59 14.56
N GLN A 33 8.35 -31.88 14.80
CA GLN A 33 7.48 -32.74 15.59
C GLN A 33 7.27 -32.16 16.99
N HIS A 34 8.34 -31.68 17.63
CA HIS A 34 8.27 -31.00 18.92
C HIS A 34 7.33 -29.79 18.96
N LEU A 35 7.13 -29.09 17.84
CA LEU A 35 6.12 -28.03 17.73
C LEU A 35 4.74 -28.65 17.48
N LEU A 36 4.65 -29.55 16.49
CA LEU A 36 3.40 -30.14 16.02
C LEU A 36 2.66 -30.95 17.10
N ASP A 37 3.39 -31.61 18.00
CA ASP A 37 2.84 -32.35 19.16
C ASP A 37 2.03 -31.45 20.11
N THR A 38 2.22 -30.14 20.02
CA THR A 38 1.54 -29.15 20.89
C THR A 38 0.48 -28.34 20.16
N VAL A 39 0.18 -28.67 18.91
CA VAL A 39 -0.86 -27.99 18.13
C VAL A 39 -2.23 -28.35 18.69
N THR A 40 -3.07 -27.34 18.84
CA THR A 40 -4.46 -27.45 19.28
C THR A 40 -5.36 -26.84 18.21
N ASP A 41 -6.52 -27.44 17.98
CA ASP A 41 -7.52 -27.03 16.97
C ASP A 41 -6.97 -26.87 15.54
N CYS A 42 -5.88 -27.55 15.21
CA CYS A 42 -5.17 -27.40 13.92
C CYS A 42 -4.72 -25.95 13.63
N ILE A 43 -4.57 -25.11 14.65
CA ILE A 43 -4.17 -23.69 14.50
C ILE A 43 -2.68 -23.53 14.73
N ILE A 44 -2.01 -22.85 13.80
CA ILE A 44 -0.62 -22.41 13.92
C ILE A 44 -0.56 -20.90 13.76
N GLY A 45 0.01 -20.21 14.75
CA GLY A 45 0.33 -18.80 14.65
C GLY A 45 1.61 -18.57 13.84
N VAL A 46 1.60 -17.60 12.93
CA VAL A 46 2.74 -17.29 12.06
C VAL A 46 3.10 -15.82 12.14
N SER A 47 4.40 -15.54 12.23
CA SER A 47 4.95 -14.18 12.11
C SER A 47 6.31 -14.23 11.43
N ALA A 48 6.73 -13.13 10.82
CA ALA A 48 8.02 -13.04 10.14
C ALA A 48 8.75 -11.73 10.48
N THR A 49 10.07 -11.74 10.28
CA THR A 49 10.88 -10.52 10.22
C THR A 49 11.51 -10.38 8.85
N PHE A 50 11.71 -9.14 8.44
CA PHE A 50 12.27 -8.80 7.15
C PHE A 50 13.53 -7.96 7.35
N ARG A 51 14.53 -8.23 6.53
CA ARG A 51 15.77 -7.46 6.46
C ARG A 51 15.64 -6.36 5.39
N GLU A 52 16.72 -5.61 5.19
CA GLU A 52 16.79 -4.59 4.15
C GLU A 52 16.42 -5.17 2.77
N GLY A 53 15.74 -4.36 1.94
CA GLY A 53 15.17 -4.83 0.67
C GLY A 53 13.92 -5.70 0.79
N CYS A 54 13.34 -5.77 2.00
CA CYS A 54 12.12 -6.49 2.35
C CYS A 54 12.21 -8.01 2.18
N GLN A 55 13.41 -8.57 2.26
CA GLN A 55 13.64 -10.02 2.20
C GLN A 55 13.33 -10.69 3.54
N LEU A 56 12.76 -11.89 3.49
CA LEU A 56 12.50 -12.71 4.67
C LEU A 56 13.81 -12.98 5.41
N SER A 57 13.84 -12.66 6.70
CA SER A 57 14.99 -12.86 7.59
C SER A 57 14.76 -14.00 8.58
N SER A 58 13.55 -14.08 9.12
CA SER A 58 13.14 -15.22 9.94
C SER A 58 11.63 -15.40 9.84
N ILE A 59 11.18 -16.63 10.04
CA ILE A 59 9.77 -16.98 10.16
C ILE A 59 9.57 -17.78 11.44
N ALA A 60 8.53 -17.45 12.19
CA ALA A 60 8.18 -18.10 13.44
C ALA A 60 6.82 -18.80 13.29
N PHE A 61 6.76 -20.04 13.75
CA PHE A 61 5.55 -20.86 13.84
C PHE A 61 5.26 -21.17 15.30
N SER A 62 4.02 -20.96 15.74
CA SER A 62 3.65 -21.02 17.15
C SER A 62 2.43 -21.90 17.40
N THR A 63 2.50 -22.64 18.50
CA THR A 63 1.36 -23.13 19.26
C THR A 63 1.19 -22.26 20.50
N LEU A 64 0.29 -22.62 21.43
CA LEU A 64 0.14 -21.89 22.70
C LEU A 64 1.33 -22.06 23.65
N SER A 65 2.11 -23.13 23.53
CA SER A 65 3.19 -23.47 24.48
C SER A 65 4.58 -23.46 23.84
N ARG A 66 4.67 -23.56 22.51
CA ARG A 66 5.94 -23.67 21.78
C ARG A 66 5.98 -22.77 20.57
N VAL A 67 7.17 -22.25 20.29
CA VAL A 67 7.47 -21.49 19.08
C VAL A 67 8.74 -22.05 18.44
N LEU A 68 8.69 -22.28 17.12
CA LEU A 68 9.87 -22.54 16.30
C LEU A 68 10.19 -21.31 15.46
N VAL A 69 11.36 -20.72 15.67
CA VAL A 69 11.89 -19.63 14.83
C VAL A 69 12.93 -20.20 13.87
N VAL A 70 12.63 -20.12 12.58
CA VAL A 70 13.53 -20.52 11.49
C VAL A 70 14.20 -19.27 10.91
N HIS A 71 15.52 -19.20 11.05
CA HIS A 71 16.33 -18.11 10.51
C HIS A 71 16.75 -18.41 9.07
N VAL A 72 16.50 -17.44 8.18
CA VAL A 72 16.91 -17.50 6.78
C VAL A 72 18.24 -16.75 6.66
N PRO A 73 19.34 -17.37 6.21
CA PRO A 73 20.60 -16.69 5.96
C PRO A 73 20.46 -15.56 4.93
N LYS A 74 21.27 -14.50 5.02
CA LYS A 74 21.39 -13.52 3.91
C LYS A 74 21.98 -14.29 2.74
N SER A 75 21.30 -14.35 1.60
CA SER A 75 21.75 -15.15 0.46
C SER A 75 23.21 -14.84 0.12
N HIS A 76 24.10 -15.79 0.36
CA HIS A 76 24.90 -16.27 -0.75
C HIS A 76 24.19 -17.53 -1.21
N VAL A 77 23.76 -17.57 -2.47
CA VAL A 77 23.64 -18.85 -3.17
C VAL A 77 24.93 -19.60 -2.82
N PRO A 78 24.86 -20.74 -2.11
CA PRO A 78 26.06 -21.47 -1.74
C PRO A 78 26.88 -21.64 -3.00
N ARG A 79 28.18 -21.34 -2.95
CA ARG A 79 29.04 -21.56 -4.13
C ARG A 79 28.86 -23.02 -4.53
N PRO A 80 29.01 -23.40 -5.81
CA PRO A 80 28.84 -24.79 -6.27
C PRO A 80 29.63 -25.85 -5.47
N LYS A 81 30.63 -25.42 -4.68
CA LYS A 81 31.44 -26.22 -3.76
C LYS A 81 30.72 -26.65 -2.46
N ASP A 82 29.54 -26.11 -2.14
CA ASP A 82 28.78 -26.38 -0.89
C ASP A 82 27.52 -27.25 -1.13
N GLY A 83 27.60 -28.26 -2.01
CA GLY A 83 26.44 -29.07 -2.41
C GLY A 83 25.69 -29.72 -1.24
N ALA A 84 26.40 -30.16 -0.19
CA ALA A 84 25.79 -30.74 1.01
C ALA A 84 24.90 -29.73 1.76
N LYS A 85 25.32 -28.46 1.86
CA LYS A 85 24.56 -27.41 2.55
C LYS A 85 23.29 -27.06 1.76
N LEU A 86 23.38 -26.99 0.43
CA LEU A 86 22.24 -26.74 -0.44
C LEU A 86 21.18 -27.85 -0.34
N LEU A 87 21.62 -29.11 -0.23
CA LEU A 87 20.74 -30.25 0.00
C LEU A 87 20.02 -30.16 1.36
N GLN A 88 20.73 -29.77 2.42
CA GLN A 88 20.11 -29.57 3.73
C GLN A 88 19.07 -28.45 3.74
N VAL A 89 19.36 -27.32 3.09
CA VAL A 89 18.38 -26.22 2.90
C VAL A 89 17.14 -26.73 2.16
N SER A 90 17.35 -27.49 1.07
CA SER A 90 16.24 -28.05 0.28
C SER A 90 15.39 -29.02 1.11
N ARG A 91 16.03 -29.86 1.93
CA ARG A 91 15.37 -30.78 2.86
C ARG A 91 14.58 -30.03 3.94
N GLY A 92 15.17 -29.01 4.57
CA GLY A 92 14.48 -28.19 5.56
C GLY A 92 13.25 -27.49 4.97
N ARG A 93 13.37 -26.94 3.76
CA ARG A 93 12.24 -26.33 3.04
C ARG A 93 11.15 -27.35 2.69
N ALA A 94 11.52 -28.56 2.24
CA ALA A 94 10.55 -29.63 1.99
C ALA A 94 9.77 -29.99 3.27
N LEU A 95 10.46 -30.10 4.41
CA LEU A 95 9.81 -30.35 5.70
C LEU A 95 8.78 -29.27 6.04
N LEU A 96 9.12 -27.99 5.88
CA LEU A 96 8.15 -26.89 6.08
C LEU A 96 6.97 -27.00 5.11
N GLN A 97 7.24 -27.28 3.84
CA GLN A 97 6.21 -27.38 2.79
C GLN A 97 5.19 -28.48 3.09
N GLU A 98 5.67 -29.64 3.50
CA GLU A 98 4.87 -30.86 3.71
C GLU A 98 4.09 -30.82 5.03
N HIS A 99 4.71 -30.33 6.11
CA HIS A 99 4.16 -30.52 7.45
C HIS A 99 3.48 -29.27 8.02
N ILE A 100 3.95 -28.06 7.72
CA ILE A 100 3.34 -26.82 8.25
C ILE A 100 2.56 -26.08 7.18
N LEU A 101 3.16 -25.86 6.00
CA LEU A 101 2.57 -25.05 4.94
C LEU A 101 1.50 -25.79 4.11
N SER A 102 1.31 -27.09 4.38
CA SER A 102 0.27 -27.94 3.84
C SER A 102 -1.13 -27.59 4.37
N PRO A 103 -2.23 -28.02 3.73
CA PRO A 103 -3.59 -27.65 4.15
C PRO A 103 -4.04 -28.27 5.49
N ASN A 104 -3.20 -29.07 6.15
CA ASN A 104 -3.55 -29.74 7.41
C ASN A 104 -3.75 -28.79 8.60
N PHE A 105 -3.22 -27.58 8.50
CA PHE A 105 -3.26 -26.58 9.56
C PHE A 105 -3.76 -25.23 9.03
N GLN A 106 -4.53 -24.53 9.86
CA GLN A 106 -4.88 -23.13 9.63
C GLN A 106 -3.73 -22.25 10.12
N LYS A 107 -3.13 -21.48 9.21
CA LYS A 107 -2.00 -20.60 9.56
C LYS A 107 -2.52 -19.18 9.77
N HIS A 108 -2.42 -18.65 10.98
CA HIS A 108 -2.91 -17.30 11.31
C HIS A 108 -1.77 -16.30 11.40
N ALA A 109 -1.85 -15.21 10.64
CA ALA A 109 -0.90 -14.10 10.71
C ALA A 109 -1.59 -12.75 10.57
N PHE A 110 -1.04 -11.70 11.18
CA PHE A 110 -1.58 -10.34 11.00
C PHE A 110 -1.48 -9.87 9.54
N LYS A 111 -0.34 -10.10 8.87
CA LYS A 111 -0.14 -9.80 7.44
C LYS A 111 0.22 -11.07 6.68
N MET A 112 -0.77 -11.92 6.43
CA MET A 112 -0.52 -13.21 5.79
C MET A 112 -0.17 -13.05 4.31
N ASP A 113 -0.67 -12.01 3.65
CA ASP A 113 -0.29 -11.58 2.30
C ASP A 113 1.23 -11.34 2.16
N GLN A 114 1.83 -10.59 3.10
CA GLN A 114 3.26 -10.31 3.13
C GLN A 114 4.09 -11.58 3.35
N ILE A 115 3.65 -12.45 4.27
CA ILE A 115 4.37 -13.70 4.57
C ILE A 115 4.27 -14.67 3.39
N ALA A 116 3.08 -14.85 2.81
CA ALA A 116 2.84 -15.76 1.69
C ALA A 116 3.65 -15.37 0.45
N THR A 117 3.67 -14.08 0.09
CA THR A 117 4.46 -13.59 -1.05
C THR A 117 5.97 -13.68 -0.79
N ALA A 118 6.41 -13.51 0.45
CA ALA A 118 7.82 -13.66 0.82
C ALA A 118 8.29 -15.12 0.86
N LEU A 119 7.47 -16.05 1.36
CA LEU A 119 7.73 -17.49 1.30
C LEU A 119 7.99 -17.93 -0.14
N TYR A 120 7.18 -17.45 -1.08
CA TYR A 120 7.38 -17.76 -2.48
C TYR A 120 8.61 -17.08 -3.08
N SER A 121 8.74 -15.75 -2.91
CA SER A 121 9.82 -14.97 -3.53
C SER A 121 11.21 -15.34 -3.03
N ASP A 122 11.33 -15.61 -1.72
CA ASP A 122 12.62 -15.80 -1.07
C ASP A 122 12.97 -17.28 -0.88
N LEU A 123 11.98 -18.15 -0.70
CA LEU A 123 12.19 -19.57 -0.38
C LEU A 123 11.62 -20.55 -1.42
N SER A 124 10.87 -20.08 -2.42
CA SER A 124 10.11 -20.92 -3.36
C SER A 124 9.09 -21.84 -2.67
N LEU A 125 8.59 -21.43 -1.51
CA LEU A 125 7.58 -22.15 -0.73
C LEU A 125 6.19 -21.59 -0.98
N CYS A 126 5.19 -22.48 -0.98
CA CYS A 126 3.79 -22.10 -1.08
C CYS A 126 3.06 -22.41 0.23
N ILE A 127 2.06 -21.59 0.55
CA ILE A 127 1.22 -21.77 1.74
C ILE A 127 -0.22 -22.08 1.31
N ALA A 128 -0.79 -23.12 1.91
CA ALA A 128 -2.23 -23.41 1.87
C ALA A 128 -2.90 -22.95 3.17
N ASP A 129 -4.19 -22.66 3.15
CA ASP A 129 -5.01 -22.35 4.33
C ASP A 129 -4.44 -21.24 5.25
N GLY A 130 -3.96 -20.16 4.64
CA GLY A 130 -3.48 -18.97 5.35
C GLY A 130 -4.61 -18.00 5.69
N VAL A 131 -4.69 -17.57 6.93
CA VAL A 131 -5.65 -16.58 7.45
C VAL A 131 -4.94 -15.26 7.70
N ASP A 132 -5.38 -14.23 6.96
CA ASP A 132 -4.97 -12.86 7.17
C ASP A 132 -5.84 -12.21 8.25
N MET A 133 -5.33 -12.17 9.48
CA MET A 133 -6.11 -11.74 10.65
C MET A 133 -6.50 -10.26 10.59
N LEU A 134 -5.70 -9.41 9.94
CA LEU A 134 -6.06 -7.99 9.76
C LEU A 134 -7.19 -7.79 8.74
N SER A 135 -7.75 -8.85 8.16
CA SER A 135 -8.96 -8.77 7.32
C SER A 135 -10.25 -8.64 8.15
N VAL A 136 -10.20 -8.78 9.49
CA VAL A 136 -11.38 -8.58 10.37
C VAL A 136 -11.66 -7.11 10.72
N THR A 137 -10.72 -6.21 10.45
CA THR A 137 -10.80 -4.80 10.83
C THR A 137 -11.19 -3.92 9.65
N THR A 138 -11.86 -2.82 9.95
CA THR A 138 -12.11 -1.71 9.01
C THR A 138 -11.10 -0.59 9.16
N HIS A 139 -10.22 -0.65 10.16
CA HIS A 139 -9.17 0.33 10.40
C HIS A 139 -7.99 0.11 9.43
N ASP A 140 -7.14 1.13 9.33
CA ASP A 140 -5.87 1.02 8.58
C ASP A 140 -5.05 -0.16 9.10
N ARG A 141 -4.66 -1.08 8.21
CA ARG A 141 -3.92 -2.32 8.52
C ARG A 141 -2.55 -2.05 9.13
N GLY A 142 -2.00 -0.84 8.95
CA GLY A 142 -0.76 -0.38 9.59
C GLY A 142 -0.97 0.26 10.96
N SER A 143 -2.20 0.36 11.45
CA SER A 143 -2.52 1.04 12.70
C SER A 143 -2.46 0.10 13.91
N LEU A 144 -2.21 0.68 15.09
CA LEU A 144 -2.32 -0.05 16.34
C LEU A 144 -3.75 -0.55 16.57
N GLN A 145 -4.77 0.20 16.16
CA GLN A 145 -6.16 -0.21 16.38
C GLN A 145 -6.50 -1.48 15.61
N ALA A 146 -6.10 -1.59 14.34
CA ALA A 146 -6.30 -2.81 13.56
C ALA A 146 -5.69 -4.07 14.22
N LEU A 147 -4.52 -3.92 14.87
CA LEU A 147 -3.92 -5.01 15.65
C LEU A 147 -4.73 -5.35 16.90
N MET A 148 -5.25 -4.34 17.61
CA MET A 148 -6.10 -4.57 18.79
C MET A 148 -7.40 -5.29 18.39
N ASP A 149 -8.07 -4.83 17.33
CA ASP A 149 -9.28 -5.46 16.79
C ASP A 149 -9.04 -6.94 16.44
N ALA A 150 -7.90 -7.24 15.80
CA ALA A 150 -7.51 -8.59 15.41
C ALA A 150 -7.02 -9.46 16.58
N MET A 151 -6.66 -8.87 17.71
CA MET A 151 -6.31 -9.59 18.95
C MET A 151 -7.52 -9.81 19.88
N GLY A 152 -8.67 -9.21 19.55
CA GLY A 152 -9.92 -9.31 20.31
C GLY A 152 -10.15 -8.09 21.19
N ASP A 153 -11.08 -7.22 20.77
CA ASP A 153 -11.41 -5.95 21.46
C ASP A 153 -11.91 -6.14 22.91
N GLU A 154 -12.62 -7.23 23.17
CA GLU A 154 -13.16 -7.56 24.50
C GLU A 154 -12.10 -8.15 25.44
N THR A 155 -10.95 -8.56 24.91
CA THR A 155 -9.89 -9.15 25.73
C THR A 155 -8.99 -8.04 26.28
N PRO A 156 -8.77 -7.99 27.61
CA PRO A 156 -7.93 -6.96 28.19
C PRO A 156 -6.48 -7.11 27.67
N LEU A 157 -5.98 -6.08 26.99
CA LEU A 157 -4.66 -6.05 26.34
C LEU A 157 -3.82 -4.88 26.88
N TYR A 158 -2.53 -5.13 27.11
CA TYR A 158 -1.56 -4.07 27.42
C TYR A 158 -1.19 -3.29 26.16
N LYS A 159 -1.99 -2.26 25.83
CA LYS A 159 -1.82 -1.42 24.63
C LYS A 159 -0.38 -0.88 24.44
N GLY A 160 0.30 -0.55 25.54
CA GLY A 160 1.70 -0.11 25.51
C GLY A 160 2.65 -1.19 25.00
N ASN A 161 2.47 -2.43 25.46
CA ASN A 161 3.31 -3.58 25.11
C ASN A 161 3.04 -4.04 23.68
N VAL A 162 1.76 -4.08 23.25
CA VAL A 162 1.40 -4.33 21.85
C VAL A 162 2.08 -3.28 20.96
N LYS A 163 1.98 -2.00 21.31
CA LYS A 163 2.64 -0.94 20.54
C LYS A 163 4.16 -1.11 20.49
N ALA A 164 4.81 -1.45 21.61
CA ALA A 164 6.25 -1.68 21.66
C ALA A 164 6.66 -2.89 20.81
N LEU A 165 5.88 -3.98 20.84
CA LEU A 165 6.17 -5.19 20.08
C LEU A 165 6.03 -4.97 18.57
N PHE A 166 4.99 -4.28 18.10
CA PHE A 166 4.75 -4.13 16.65
C PHE A 166 5.43 -2.93 16.02
N PHE A 167 5.63 -1.84 16.77
CA PHE A 167 6.20 -0.59 16.25
C PHE A 167 7.57 -0.23 16.85
N GLY A 168 8.03 -0.96 17.87
CA GLY A 168 9.33 -0.79 18.49
C GLY A 168 10.41 -1.71 17.90
N ARG A 169 11.66 -1.53 18.37
CA ARG A 169 12.82 -2.32 17.93
C ARG A 169 12.80 -3.76 18.43
N GLU A 170 12.16 -4.00 19.58
CA GLU A 170 12.09 -5.30 20.25
C GLU A 170 11.43 -6.38 19.38
N GLY A 171 10.45 -5.98 18.56
CA GLY A 171 9.74 -6.90 17.67
C GLY A 171 10.56 -7.51 16.54
N ASN A 172 11.75 -6.97 16.25
CA ASN A 172 12.66 -7.53 15.24
C ASN A 172 13.64 -8.57 15.81
N THR A 173 13.60 -8.81 17.12
CA THR A 173 14.39 -9.86 17.77
C THR A 173 13.73 -11.23 17.59
N ALA A 174 14.48 -12.32 17.83
CA ALA A 174 13.94 -13.68 17.82
C ALA A 174 12.78 -13.84 18.83
N SER A 175 12.92 -13.29 20.04
CA SER A 175 11.84 -13.29 21.04
C SER A 175 10.64 -12.44 20.61
N GLY A 176 10.88 -11.32 19.93
CA GLY A 176 9.84 -10.45 19.40
C GLY A 176 9.00 -11.13 18.31
N VAL A 177 9.64 -11.73 17.31
CA VAL A 177 8.93 -12.47 16.26
C VAL A 177 8.22 -13.71 16.81
N ALA A 178 8.81 -14.38 17.80
CA ALA A 178 8.19 -15.50 18.49
C ALA A 178 6.91 -15.07 19.24
N LEU A 179 6.99 -13.96 19.99
CA LEU A 179 5.84 -13.43 20.71
C LEU A 179 4.72 -12.94 19.76
N ARG A 180 5.08 -12.39 18.59
CA ARG A 180 4.09 -12.04 17.55
C ARG A 180 3.38 -13.28 16.98
N ALA A 181 4.12 -14.35 16.68
CA ALA A 181 3.52 -15.61 16.22
C ALA A 181 2.65 -16.26 17.29
N TRP A 182 3.07 -16.19 18.56
CA TRP A 182 2.25 -16.66 19.67
C TRP A 182 0.97 -15.84 19.83
N ALA A 183 1.07 -14.51 19.69
CA ALA A 183 -0.09 -13.62 19.76
C ALA A 183 -1.14 -13.94 18.69
N THR A 184 -0.72 -14.31 17.47
CA THR A 184 -1.66 -14.70 16.40
C THR A 184 -2.34 -16.04 16.71
N CYS A 185 -1.60 -17.02 17.23
CA CYS A 185 -2.15 -18.30 17.70
C CYS A 185 -3.17 -18.09 18.82
N ARG A 186 -2.81 -17.31 19.85
CA ARG A 186 -3.67 -17.03 21.00
C ARG A 186 -4.97 -16.32 20.60
N ALA A 187 -4.86 -15.31 19.74
CA ALA A 187 -6.01 -14.56 19.25
C ALA A 187 -6.94 -15.43 18.40
N ALA A 188 -6.40 -16.35 17.58
CA ALA A 188 -7.19 -17.29 16.80
C ALA A 188 -8.02 -18.25 17.67
N MET A 189 -7.57 -18.56 18.88
CA MET A 189 -8.27 -19.41 19.84
C MET A 189 -9.25 -18.67 20.77
N ILE A 190 -9.40 -17.34 20.62
CA ILE A 190 -10.47 -16.62 21.33
C ILE A 190 -11.80 -16.98 20.64
N PRO A 191 -12.83 -17.46 21.36
CA PRO A 191 -14.06 -17.97 20.73
C PRO A 191 -14.73 -16.98 19.76
N ASP A 192 -14.82 -15.70 20.15
CA ASP A 192 -15.38 -14.68 19.26
C ASP A 192 -14.53 -14.46 18.00
N MET A 193 -13.22 -14.33 18.18
CA MET A 193 -12.29 -14.12 17.08
C MET A 193 -12.21 -15.32 16.14
N SER A 194 -12.28 -16.55 16.67
CA SER A 194 -12.32 -17.79 15.89
C SER A 194 -13.49 -17.76 14.89
N ARG A 195 -14.69 -17.37 15.35
CA ARG A 195 -15.86 -17.17 14.46
C ARG A 195 -15.59 -16.12 13.40
N ARG A 196 -15.04 -14.95 13.76
CA ARG A 196 -14.70 -13.89 12.80
C ARG A 196 -13.69 -14.36 11.77
N PHE A 197 -12.62 -15.05 12.18
CA PHE A 197 -11.60 -15.60 11.29
C PHE A 197 -12.11 -16.72 10.40
N SER A 198 -13.11 -17.49 10.82
CA SER A 198 -13.74 -18.52 9.98
C SER A 198 -14.43 -17.94 8.73
N SER A 199 -14.90 -16.68 8.81
CA SER A 199 -15.55 -16.01 7.67
C SER A 199 -14.58 -15.43 6.64
N ILE A 200 -13.26 -15.47 6.91
CA ILE A 200 -12.24 -14.87 6.05
C ILE A 200 -11.77 -15.89 5.01
N SER A 201 -11.85 -15.49 3.74
CA SER A 201 -11.28 -16.25 2.61
C SER A 201 -9.80 -16.55 2.81
N ARG A 202 -9.42 -17.80 2.56
CA ARG A 202 -8.06 -18.30 2.79
C ARG A 202 -7.11 -17.85 1.69
N ILE A 203 -5.91 -17.42 2.08
CA ILE A 203 -4.79 -17.28 1.18
C ILE A 203 -4.26 -18.68 0.86
N ASN A 204 -4.25 -19.03 -0.43
CA ASN A 204 -3.73 -20.30 -0.90
C ASN A 204 -2.85 -20.08 -2.13
N THR A 205 -1.54 -19.99 -1.92
CA THR A 205 -0.60 -19.78 -3.02
C THR A 205 -0.31 -21.06 -3.79
N SER A 206 -0.53 -22.23 -3.18
CA SER A 206 -0.35 -23.54 -3.83
C SER A 206 -1.38 -23.79 -4.94
N ALA A 207 -2.56 -23.15 -4.86
CA ALA A 207 -3.61 -23.23 -5.85
C ALA A 207 -3.42 -22.28 -7.05
N LEU A 208 -2.48 -21.33 -6.96
CA LEU A 208 -2.25 -20.34 -8.02
C LEU A 208 -1.22 -20.84 -9.04
N PRO A 209 -1.42 -20.56 -10.34
CA PRO A 209 -0.39 -20.78 -11.35
C PRO A 209 0.90 -20.04 -10.99
N LYS A 210 2.05 -20.69 -11.21
CA LYS A 210 3.39 -20.11 -10.89
C LYS A 210 3.58 -18.73 -11.53
N ALA A 211 3.17 -18.55 -12.78
CA ALA A 211 3.27 -17.26 -13.47
C ALA A 211 2.50 -16.13 -12.75
N HIS A 212 1.30 -16.43 -12.24
CA HIS A 212 0.50 -15.47 -11.48
C HIS A 212 1.16 -15.13 -10.15
N LEU A 213 1.67 -16.15 -9.45
CA LEU A 213 2.30 -15.96 -8.15
C LEU A 213 3.60 -15.16 -8.24
N ILE A 214 4.42 -15.37 -9.29
CA ILE A 214 5.61 -14.55 -9.58
C ILE A 214 5.22 -13.06 -9.71
N VAL A 215 4.16 -12.77 -10.48
CA VAL A 215 3.69 -11.39 -10.69
C VAL A 215 3.18 -10.78 -9.38
N LEU A 216 2.28 -11.47 -8.69
CA LEU A 216 1.70 -10.96 -7.43
C LEU A 216 2.79 -10.70 -6.39
N ALA A 217 3.71 -11.65 -6.22
CA ALA A 217 4.79 -11.52 -5.25
C ALA A 217 5.76 -10.39 -5.63
N LYS A 218 6.04 -10.20 -6.93
CA LYS A 218 6.83 -9.06 -7.43
C LYS A 218 6.15 -7.72 -7.13
N ILE A 219 4.87 -7.54 -7.51
CA ILE A 219 4.14 -6.27 -7.29
C ILE A 219 4.04 -5.96 -5.79
N PHE A 220 3.85 -7.00 -4.96
CA PHE A 220 3.82 -6.84 -3.52
C PHE A 220 5.19 -6.38 -2.98
N ARG A 221 6.26 -7.11 -3.34
CA ARG A 221 7.64 -6.82 -2.91
C ARG A 221 8.14 -5.45 -3.35
N ASP A 222 7.80 -5.02 -4.56
CA ASP A 222 8.21 -3.70 -5.06
C ASP A 222 7.56 -2.57 -4.24
N GLY A 223 6.28 -2.69 -3.88
CA GLY A 223 5.65 -1.69 -3.02
C GLY A 223 6.13 -1.73 -1.57
N GLU A 224 6.45 -2.90 -1.04
CA GLU A 224 7.12 -3.02 0.26
C GLU A 224 8.48 -2.30 0.27
N ARG A 225 9.26 -2.43 -0.82
CA ARG A 225 10.54 -1.72 -0.97
C ARG A 225 10.36 -0.21 -1.07
N LEU A 226 9.34 0.25 -1.80
CA LEU A 226 8.99 1.67 -1.87
C LEU A 226 8.61 2.21 -0.48
N ASP A 227 7.83 1.47 0.30
CA ASP A 227 7.49 1.85 1.68
C ASP A 227 8.73 1.82 2.61
N ALA A 228 9.63 0.83 2.42
CA ALA A 228 10.88 0.76 3.15
C ALA A 228 11.78 1.99 2.92
N MET A 229 11.76 2.55 1.71
CA MET A 229 12.52 3.76 1.35
C MET A 229 11.90 5.07 1.85
N LYS A 230 10.67 5.07 2.39
CA LYS A 230 10.07 6.28 2.97
C LYS A 230 10.91 6.80 4.13
N PRO A 231 11.17 8.12 4.22
CA PRO A 231 11.97 8.68 5.29
C PRO A 231 11.30 8.46 6.65
N THR A 232 12.09 8.03 7.63
CA THR A 232 11.65 7.91 9.02
C THR A 232 11.77 9.22 9.80
N HIS A 233 12.51 10.19 9.25
CA HIS A 233 12.74 11.50 9.83
C HIS A 233 12.65 12.56 8.73
N VAL A 234 11.78 13.54 8.90
CA VAL A 234 11.63 14.66 7.96
C VAL A 234 11.75 15.97 8.73
N LYS A 235 12.73 16.80 8.37
CA LYS A 235 12.83 18.16 8.90
C LYS A 235 11.75 19.01 8.22
N ASN A 236 10.79 19.48 9.00
CA ASN A 236 9.68 20.29 8.50
C ASN A 236 10.12 21.75 8.40
N GLU A 237 9.90 22.35 7.23
CA GLU A 237 10.12 23.78 7.03
C GLU A 237 8.87 24.52 7.49
N VAL A 238 9.00 25.27 8.58
CA VAL A 238 7.92 26.05 9.19
C VAL A 238 8.31 27.51 9.33
N GLN A 239 7.33 28.39 9.34
CA GLN A 239 7.54 29.80 9.64
C GLN A 239 8.06 30.00 11.06
N SER A 240 8.80 31.09 11.28
CA SER A 240 9.36 31.43 12.59
C SER A 240 8.29 31.84 13.60
N LYS A 241 7.17 32.42 13.14
CA LYS A 241 6.01 32.76 13.96
C LYS A 241 5.21 31.49 14.26
N PHE A 242 4.91 31.27 15.53
CA PHE A 242 4.06 30.19 16.01
C PHE A 242 3.20 30.69 17.17
N THR A 243 2.08 30.04 17.42
CA THR A 243 1.23 30.35 18.59
C THR A 243 1.16 29.15 19.52
N VAL A 244 1.21 29.41 20.82
CA VAL A 244 1.05 28.41 21.86
C VAL A 244 -0.23 28.70 22.63
N LYS A 245 -1.12 27.71 22.71
CA LYS A 245 -2.32 27.76 23.55
C LYS A 245 -2.32 26.52 24.44
N LYS A 246 -2.13 26.69 25.75
CA LYS A 246 -2.00 25.58 26.72
C LYS A 246 -0.89 24.59 26.31
N ARG A 247 -1.26 23.37 25.93
CA ARG A 247 -0.35 22.30 25.44
C ARG A 247 -0.42 22.09 23.92
N ALA A 248 -0.93 23.06 23.17
CA ALA A 248 -1.02 22.99 21.71
C ALA A 248 -0.16 24.09 21.05
N VAL A 249 0.57 23.70 20.01
CA VAL A 249 1.36 24.57 19.14
C VAL A 249 0.72 24.61 17.77
N ASN A 250 0.46 25.81 17.25
CA ASN A 250 0.10 25.96 15.85
C ASN A 250 1.35 26.36 15.06
N LEU A 251 1.64 25.57 14.04
CA LEU A 251 2.77 25.74 13.15
C LEU A 251 2.26 25.99 11.74
N THR A 252 2.88 26.91 11.01
CA THR A 252 2.58 27.16 9.59
C THR A 252 3.71 26.60 8.74
N CYS A 253 3.43 25.60 7.91
CA CYS A 253 4.41 24.99 7.03
C CYS A 253 4.72 25.92 5.85
N SER A 254 5.99 26.06 5.49
CA SER A 254 6.46 26.91 4.40
C SER A 254 6.57 26.17 3.07
N ARG A 255 6.74 24.84 3.10
CA ARG A 255 6.90 24.02 1.89
C ARG A 255 6.01 22.79 1.91
N PHE A 256 5.39 22.49 0.77
CA PHE A 256 4.45 21.38 0.63
C PHE A 256 5.11 19.99 0.77
N PRO A 257 6.33 19.73 0.23
CA PRO A 257 6.97 18.42 0.37
C PRO A 257 7.33 18.07 1.82
N THR A 258 7.65 19.07 2.65
CA THR A 258 8.01 18.88 4.07
C THR A 258 6.88 19.26 5.03
N ARG A 259 5.64 19.32 4.53
CA ARG A 259 4.46 19.64 5.35
C ARG A 259 4.19 18.58 6.40
N ILE A 260 3.58 19.01 7.51
CA ILE A 260 3.13 18.13 8.58
C ILE A 260 1.78 17.50 8.18
N ARG A 261 1.62 16.19 8.40
CA ARG A 261 0.38 15.45 8.08
C ARG A 261 -0.23 14.84 9.35
N PRO A 262 -1.56 14.69 9.40
CA PRO A 262 -2.21 13.98 10.50
C PRO A 262 -2.04 12.46 10.30
N THR A 263 -1.21 11.82 11.11
CA THR A 263 -1.07 10.35 11.12
C THR A 263 -0.95 9.82 12.54
N SER A 264 -1.43 8.59 12.77
CA SER A 264 -1.35 7.92 14.09
C SER A 264 0.05 7.44 14.45
N ASN A 265 0.87 7.22 13.43
CA ASN A 265 2.16 6.54 13.50
C ASN A 265 3.35 7.50 13.53
N GLN A 266 3.11 8.81 13.39
CA GLN A 266 4.14 9.84 13.49
C GLN A 266 4.04 10.66 14.78
N ILE A 267 5.18 11.18 15.21
CA ILE A 267 5.29 12.18 16.27
C ILE A 267 6.07 13.38 15.76
N ILE A 268 5.79 14.55 16.33
CA ILE A 268 6.51 15.78 16.03
C ILE A 268 7.48 16.07 17.17
N ARG A 269 8.76 16.24 16.85
CA ARG A 269 9.79 16.72 17.76
C ARG A 269 10.04 18.19 17.50
N LEU A 270 9.86 19.00 18.52
CA LEU A 270 10.10 20.44 18.53
C LEU A 270 11.33 20.73 19.36
N LYS A 271 12.35 21.36 18.76
CA LYS A 271 13.49 21.92 19.49
C LYS A 271 13.27 23.42 19.66
N MET A 272 13.31 23.89 20.90
CA MET A 272 13.01 25.26 21.31
C MET A 272 14.23 25.88 21.99
N LYS A 273 14.52 27.14 21.70
CA LYS A 273 15.56 27.92 22.39
C LYS A 273 14.93 28.84 23.43
N GLY A 274 15.48 28.82 24.64
CA GLY A 274 15.15 29.74 25.73
C GLY A 274 16.44 30.21 26.41
N GLY A 275 16.78 31.50 26.25
CA GLY A 275 18.06 32.04 26.67
C GLY A 275 19.24 31.31 26.01
N LYS A 276 20.16 30.77 26.83
CA LYS A 276 21.30 29.95 26.38
C LYS A 276 20.97 28.45 26.22
N THR A 277 19.80 27.99 26.65
CA THR A 277 19.44 26.57 26.65
C THR A 277 18.55 26.19 25.47
N THR A 278 18.71 24.95 24.98
CA THR A 278 17.82 24.37 23.97
C THR A 278 17.10 23.18 24.59
N THR A 279 15.76 23.21 24.57
CA THR A 279 14.92 22.11 25.06
C THR A 279 14.25 21.38 23.90
N SER A 280 13.89 20.12 24.11
CA SER A 280 13.17 19.32 23.12
C SER A 280 11.87 18.83 23.73
N VAL A 281 10.77 18.97 23.00
CA VAL A 281 9.46 18.42 23.36
C VAL A 281 8.90 17.60 22.21
N THR A 282 8.18 16.53 22.54
CA THR A 282 7.49 15.69 21.57
C THR A 282 5.97 15.88 21.68
N GLY A 283 5.30 15.74 20.55
CA GLY A 283 3.85 15.86 20.45
C GLY A 283 3.28 15.09 19.28
N ARG A 284 1.97 15.14 19.14
CA ARG A 284 1.22 14.53 18.04
C ARG A 284 0.40 15.57 17.31
N VAL A 285 0.23 15.35 16.01
CA VAL A 285 -0.62 16.19 15.17
C VAL A 285 -2.07 15.88 15.52
N HIS A 286 -2.83 16.91 15.89
CA HIS A 286 -4.25 16.79 16.19
C HIS A 286 -5.13 17.21 15.00
N GLY A 287 -4.65 18.15 14.17
CA GLY A 287 -5.34 18.56 12.97
C GLY A 287 -4.45 19.38 12.05
N VAL A 288 -4.77 19.37 10.76
CA VAL A 288 -4.08 20.14 9.71
C VAL A 288 -5.13 20.77 8.81
N VAL A 289 -4.98 22.06 8.50
CA VAL A 289 -5.82 22.80 7.56
C VAL A 289 -4.90 23.68 6.71
N GLY A 290 -4.81 23.38 5.41
CA GLY A 290 -3.91 24.09 4.51
C GLY A 290 -2.45 23.92 4.92
N ARG A 291 -1.75 25.04 5.15
CA ARG A 291 -0.38 25.08 5.68
C ARG A 291 -0.31 24.91 7.19
N ASN A 292 -1.42 25.06 7.91
CA ASN A 292 -1.44 25.16 9.35
C ASN A 292 -1.62 23.78 10.01
N ALA A 293 -0.72 23.43 10.92
CA ALA A 293 -0.76 22.20 11.68
C ALA A 293 -0.85 22.49 13.18
N ARG A 294 -1.81 21.86 13.86
CA ARG A 294 -1.98 21.92 15.31
C ARG A 294 -1.36 20.69 15.96
N VAL A 295 -0.30 20.90 16.73
CA VAL A 295 0.46 19.85 17.42
C VAL A 295 0.21 19.93 18.92
N VAL A 296 -0.29 18.84 19.51
CA VAL A 296 -0.47 18.72 20.96
C VAL A 296 0.77 18.07 21.56
N VAL A 297 1.42 18.76 22.50
CA VAL A 297 2.69 18.34 23.11
C VAL A 297 2.48 17.63 24.44
N ASN A 298 3.36 16.68 24.74
CA ASN A 298 3.29 15.87 25.95
C ASN A 298 3.69 16.68 27.20
N ASN A 299 4.67 17.58 27.06
CA ASN A 299 5.21 18.40 28.14
C ASN A 299 5.04 19.90 27.84
N PRO A 300 5.01 20.76 28.87
CA PRO A 300 5.01 22.21 28.68
C PRO A 300 6.20 22.69 27.85
N ILE A 301 5.98 23.72 27.05
CA ILE A 301 6.98 24.27 26.14
C ILE A 301 7.84 25.27 26.90
N LYS A 302 9.16 25.08 26.86
CA LYS A 302 10.15 25.97 27.47
C LYS A 302 10.97 26.64 26.36
N GLY A 303 10.76 27.93 26.13
CA GLY A 303 11.49 28.71 25.13
C GLY A 303 10.57 29.54 24.23
N ASN A 304 11.14 30.56 23.59
CA ASN A 304 10.41 31.54 22.78
C ASN A 304 10.74 31.46 21.28
N LYS A 305 11.71 30.63 20.86
CA LYS A 305 12.12 30.49 19.46
C LYS A 305 12.20 29.02 19.04
N ILE A 306 11.56 28.67 17.93
CA ILE A 306 11.72 27.34 17.30
C ILE A 306 13.09 27.26 16.63
N VAL A 307 13.86 26.22 16.97
CA VAL A 307 15.13 25.88 16.32
C VAL A 307 14.89 24.89 15.19
N SER A 308 14.05 23.88 15.42
CA SER A 308 13.70 22.90 14.40
C SER A 308 12.40 22.19 14.73
N VAL A 309 11.64 21.85 13.68
CA VAL A 309 10.52 20.93 13.72
C VAL A 309 10.90 19.68 12.92
N THR A 310 10.67 18.50 13.49
CA THR A 310 10.99 17.24 12.82
C THR A 310 9.87 16.24 13.03
N THR A 311 9.34 15.72 11.94
CA THR A 311 8.42 14.59 11.93
C THR A 311 9.25 13.31 12.07
N ILE A 312 8.88 12.45 13.01
CA ILE A 312 9.53 11.17 13.30
C ILE A 312 8.49 10.06 13.12
N GLY A 313 8.87 9.03 12.37
CA GLY A 313 7.99 7.96 11.91
C GLY A 313 7.76 8.06 10.40
N LYS A 314 7.50 6.91 9.78
CA LYS A 314 7.16 6.85 8.35
C LYS A 314 5.76 7.42 8.10
N ASP A 315 5.57 7.98 6.91
CA ASP A 315 4.25 8.35 6.43
C ASP A 315 3.34 7.12 6.36
N ALA A 316 2.06 7.31 6.65
CA ALA A 316 1.05 6.29 6.42
C ALA A 316 0.96 5.93 4.92
N PRO A 317 0.51 4.71 4.57
CA PRO A 317 0.24 4.36 3.19
C PRO A 317 -0.71 5.36 2.52
N THR A 318 -0.45 5.68 1.27
CA THR A 318 -1.43 6.38 0.42
C THR A 318 -2.61 5.45 0.12
N VAL A 319 -3.73 6.01 -0.36
CA VAL A 319 -4.88 5.20 -0.75
C VAL A 319 -4.53 4.24 -1.89
N ALA A 320 -3.72 4.68 -2.87
CA ALA A 320 -3.25 3.83 -3.96
C ALA A 320 -2.38 2.66 -3.45
N GLU A 321 -1.49 2.92 -2.48
CA GLU A 321 -0.66 1.87 -1.87
C GLU A 321 -1.53 0.85 -1.12
N SER A 322 -2.53 1.33 -0.37
CA SER A 322 -3.47 0.48 0.38
C SER A 322 -4.36 -0.37 -0.54
N LEU A 323 -4.87 0.22 -1.63
CA LEU A 323 -5.67 -0.49 -2.65
C LEU A 323 -4.85 -1.56 -3.36
N ARG A 324 -3.57 -1.29 -3.65
CA ARG A 324 -2.66 -2.29 -4.23
C ARG A 324 -2.48 -3.49 -3.30
N GLU A 325 -2.22 -3.26 -2.01
CA GLU A 325 -2.11 -4.34 -1.02
C GLU A 325 -3.41 -5.14 -0.93
N ASP A 326 -4.56 -4.46 -0.87
CA ASP A 326 -5.88 -5.08 -0.81
C ASP A 326 -6.19 -5.95 -2.03
N VAL A 327 -5.92 -5.44 -3.23
CA VAL A 327 -6.16 -6.15 -4.50
C VAL A 327 -5.26 -7.37 -4.63
N ILE A 328 -3.99 -7.28 -4.20
CA ILE A 328 -3.09 -8.45 -4.19
C ILE A 328 -3.56 -9.48 -3.17
N ARG A 329 -3.93 -9.07 -1.95
CA ARG A 329 -4.47 -9.96 -0.93
C ARG A 329 -5.72 -10.70 -1.44
N LYS A 330 -6.67 -9.98 -2.05
CA LYS A 330 -7.85 -10.58 -2.68
C LYS A 330 -7.48 -11.54 -3.83
N ALA A 331 -6.42 -11.26 -4.58
CA ALA A 331 -5.91 -12.17 -5.61
C ALA A 331 -5.33 -13.46 -5.01
N LEU A 332 -4.57 -13.34 -3.91
CA LEU A 332 -4.06 -14.48 -3.15
C LEU A 332 -5.17 -15.31 -2.48
N GLN A 333 -6.31 -14.67 -2.18
CA GLN A 333 -7.54 -15.30 -1.66
C GLN A 333 -8.46 -15.84 -2.76
N ASN A 334 -8.12 -15.63 -4.04
CA ASN A 334 -8.96 -15.95 -5.19
C ASN A 334 -10.37 -15.30 -5.15
N THR A 335 -10.48 -14.08 -4.62
CA THR A 335 -11.74 -13.32 -4.49
C THR A 335 -11.79 -12.09 -5.39
N THR A 336 -10.99 -12.04 -6.44
CA THR A 336 -10.95 -10.93 -7.40
C THR A 336 -10.74 -11.45 -8.81
N THR A 337 -11.16 -10.67 -9.80
CA THR A 337 -10.97 -10.98 -11.22
C THR A 337 -9.64 -10.46 -11.76
N LEU A 338 -8.79 -9.82 -10.94
CA LEU A 338 -7.53 -9.17 -11.35
C LEU A 338 -6.71 -9.99 -12.35
N LEU A 339 -6.42 -11.26 -12.03
CA LEU A 339 -5.57 -12.14 -12.85
C LEU A 339 -6.23 -12.53 -14.18
N SER A 340 -7.55 -12.43 -14.27
CA SER A 340 -8.32 -12.67 -15.51
C SER A 340 -8.49 -11.41 -16.35
N GLN A 341 -8.26 -10.21 -15.80
CA GLN A 341 -8.48 -8.95 -16.50
C GLN A 341 -7.55 -8.84 -17.73
N PRO A 342 -8.10 -8.58 -18.94
CA PRO A 342 -7.30 -8.48 -20.17
C PRO A 342 -6.18 -7.44 -20.08
N PHE A 343 -6.45 -6.31 -19.43
CA PHE A 343 -5.46 -5.26 -19.17
C PHE A 343 -4.32 -5.76 -18.28
N PHE A 344 -4.64 -6.47 -17.18
CA PHE A 344 -3.62 -7.01 -16.29
C PHE A 344 -2.76 -8.06 -17.00
N LYS A 345 -3.39 -8.96 -17.78
CA LYS A 345 -2.66 -9.97 -18.57
C LYS A 345 -1.69 -9.34 -19.57
N SER A 346 -2.15 -8.31 -20.27
CA SER A 346 -1.34 -7.63 -21.28
C SER A 346 -0.08 -6.96 -20.71
N VAL A 347 -0.15 -6.48 -19.45
CA VAL A 347 0.99 -5.83 -18.79
C VAL A 347 1.88 -6.85 -18.09
N TRP A 348 1.30 -7.81 -17.37
CA TRP A 348 2.02 -8.63 -16.40
C TRP A 348 2.13 -10.10 -16.76
N LEU A 349 1.31 -10.62 -17.68
CA LEU A 349 1.26 -12.03 -18.08
C LEU A 349 1.34 -12.15 -19.61
N PRO A 350 2.43 -11.72 -20.26
CA PRO A 350 2.54 -11.73 -21.72
C PRO A 350 2.46 -13.12 -22.34
N GLY A 351 2.69 -14.19 -21.56
CA GLY A 351 2.49 -15.58 -21.99
C GLY A 351 1.02 -16.03 -22.02
N GLU A 352 0.10 -15.21 -21.53
CA GLU A 352 -1.34 -15.49 -21.55
C GLU A 352 -2.06 -14.46 -22.43
N PRO A 353 -2.50 -14.84 -23.65
CA PRO A 353 -3.14 -13.90 -24.54
C PRO A 353 -4.44 -13.34 -23.91
N PRO A 354 -4.62 -12.01 -23.90
CA PRO A 354 -5.81 -11.38 -23.33
C PRO A 354 -7.04 -11.62 -24.22
N LEU A 355 -8.16 -11.97 -23.59
CA LEU A 355 -9.46 -12.02 -24.27
C LEU A 355 -10.19 -10.69 -24.07
N TRP A 356 -10.05 -9.79 -25.04
CA TRP A 356 -10.73 -8.49 -25.00
C TRP A 356 -12.24 -8.64 -25.26
N PRO A 357 -13.10 -7.88 -24.57
CA PRO A 357 -14.52 -7.81 -24.89
C PRO A 357 -14.75 -7.40 -26.34
N VAL A 358 -15.74 -8.02 -26.99
CA VAL A 358 -16.12 -7.68 -28.37
C VAL A 358 -16.65 -6.24 -28.38
N PRO A 359 -16.07 -5.33 -29.19
CA PRO A 359 -16.58 -3.97 -29.29
C PRO A 359 -18.01 -3.97 -29.86
N LYS A 360 -18.91 -3.22 -29.22
CA LYS A 360 -20.31 -3.07 -29.65
C LYS A 360 -20.49 -2.20 -30.90
N ALA A 361 -19.49 -1.39 -31.25
CA ALA A 361 -19.54 -0.45 -32.37
C ALA A 361 -18.80 -1.01 -33.60
N PRO A 362 -19.27 -0.70 -34.83
CA PRO A 362 -18.58 -1.09 -36.05
C PRO A 362 -17.16 -0.50 -36.10
N ARG A 363 -16.23 -1.28 -36.66
CA ARG A 363 -14.83 -0.90 -36.83
C ARG A 363 -14.70 0.08 -37.99
N THR A 364 -14.93 1.37 -37.75
CA THR A 364 -14.65 2.43 -38.71
C THR A 364 -13.19 2.90 -38.57
N LYS A 365 -12.58 3.35 -39.67
CA LYS A 365 -11.27 3.99 -39.61
C LYS A 365 -11.41 5.27 -38.79
N PRO A 366 -10.55 5.49 -37.77
CA PRO A 366 -10.66 6.69 -36.94
C PRO A 366 -10.38 7.93 -37.79
N LEU A 367 -11.26 8.94 -37.69
CA LEU A 367 -11.04 10.24 -38.30
C LEU A 367 -10.21 11.09 -37.33
N ILE A 368 -9.06 11.58 -37.78
CA ILE A 368 -8.26 12.53 -37.01
C ILE A 368 -8.78 13.93 -37.26
N TYR A 369 -9.23 14.59 -36.19
CA TYR A 369 -9.65 15.99 -36.20
C TYR A 369 -8.77 16.80 -35.27
N PHE A 370 -7.93 17.66 -35.85
CA PHE A 370 -7.03 18.54 -35.11
C PHE A 370 -6.79 19.85 -35.89
N PRO A 371 -7.73 20.80 -35.83
CA PRO A 371 -7.74 21.98 -36.71
C PRO A 371 -6.64 23.01 -36.39
N GLY A 372 -6.11 23.01 -35.17
CA GLY A 372 -5.16 24.04 -34.72
C GLY A 372 -3.82 24.01 -35.46
N ARG A 373 -3.40 22.86 -36.00
CA ARG A 373 -2.17 22.67 -36.79
C ARG A 373 -2.05 21.26 -37.36
N ALA A 374 -1.18 21.08 -38.34
CA ALA A 374 -0.79 19.76 -38.84
C ALA A 374 0.00 18.95 -37.79
N LEU A 375 -0.34 17.67 -37.65
CA LEU A 375 0.48 16.68 -36.94
C LEU A 375 1.59 16.19 -37.88
N ASN A 376 2.75 15.83 -37.32
CA ASN A 376 3.74 15.10 -38.11
C ASN A 376 3.35 13.61 -38.22
N ASN A 377 3.94 12.89 -39.18
CA ASN A 377 3.62 11.48 -39.46
C ASN A 377 3.70 10.58 -38.21
N SER A 378 4.64 10.82 -37.30
CA SER A 378 4.78 10.02 -36.07
C SER A 378 3.66 10.29 -35.06
N GLN A 379 3.22 11.54 -34.95
CA GLN A 379 2.12 11.95 -34.08
C GLN A 379 0.79 11.47 -34.65
N GLU A 380 0.59 11.61 -35.96
CA GLU A 380 -0.60 11.11 -36.66
C GLU A 380 -0.76 9.61 -36.46
N LYS A 381 0.30 8.82 -36.74
CA LYS A 381 0.30 7.38 -36.49
C LYS A 381 -0.01 7.03 -35.03
N ALA A 382 0.50 7.80 -34.07
CA ALA A 382 0.20 7.59 -32.65
C ALA A 382 -1.30 7.82 -32.36
N VAL A 383 -1.89 8.89 -32.88
CA VAL A 383 -3.33 9.18 -32.73
C VAL A 383 -4.18 8.11 -33.43
N GLU A 384 -3.84 7.71 -34.65
CA GLU A 384 -4.54 6.62 -35.36
C GLU A 384 -4.53 5.33 -34.54
N THR A 385 -3.39 5.01 -33.92
CA THR A 385 -3.24 3.80 -33.10
C THR A 385 -4.07 3.91 -31.82
N ILE A 386 -4.08 5.06 -31.13
CA ILE A 386 -4.92 5.26 -29.92
C ILE A 386 -6.40 5.11 -30.25
N LEU A 387 -6.85 5.65 -31.37
CA LEU A 387 -8.26 5.64 -31.77
C LEU A 387 -8.69 4.31 -32.42
N SER A 388 -7.74 3.42 -32.70
CA SER A 388 -8.00 2.11 -33.30
C SER A 388 -8.90 1.25 -32.41
N THR A 389 -9.86 0.56 -33.05
CA THR A 389 -10.74 -0.41 -32.39
C THR A 389 -10.20 -1.84 -32.47
N SER A 390 -8.97 -2.01 -32.97
CA SER A 390 -8.32 -3.31 -33.08
C SER A 390 -7.92 -3.86 -31.71
N ASN A 391 -8.02 -5.18 -31.54
CA ASN A 391 -7.63 -5.84 -30.29
C ASN A 391 -6.12 -5.69 -29.98
N LYS A 392 -5.28 -5.54 -31.00
CA LYS A 392 -3.84 -5.33 -30.82
C LYS A 392 -3.48 -3.94 -30.30
N ASP A 393 -4.40 -2.97 -30.43
CA ASP A 393 -4.20 -1.56 -30.08
C ASP A 393 -4.93 -1.18 -28.77
N ARG A 394 -5.44 -2.17 -28.02
CA ARG A 394 -6.15 -1.96 -26.74
C ARG A 394 -5.25 -1.49 -25.60
N LEU A 395 -3.97 -1.85 -25.67
CA LEU A 395 -2.93 -1.36 -24.79
C LEU A 395 -1.73 -1.00 -25.66
N ILE A 396 -1.31 0.26 -25.59
CA ILE A 396 -0.24 0.79 -26.42
C ILE A 396 0.72 1.61 -25.58
N THR A 397 1.98 1.57 -25.99
CA THR A 397 3.05 2.36 -25.39
C THR A 397 3.56 3.34 -26.44
N ILE A 398 3.42 4.63 -26.16
CA ILE A 398 3.95 5.69 -27.02
C ILE A 398 5.17 6.28 -26.33
N GLN A 399 6.33 6.12 -26.96
CA GLN A 399 7.57 6.72 -26.51
C GLN A 399 7.81 8.04 -27.27
N GLY A 400 8.00 9.12 -26.51
CA GLY A 400 8.34 10.42 -27.08
C GLY A 400 9.48 11.08 -26.30
N PRO A 401 10.66 11.29 -26.91
CA PRO A 401 11.73 12.12 -26.33
C PRO A 401 11.25 13.52 -25.88
N PRO A 402 12.05 14.25 -25.07
CA PRO A 402 11.74 15.65 -24.73
C PRO A 402 11.46 16.50 -25.98
N GLY A 403 10.47 17.39 -25.92
CA GLY A 403 10.13 18.29 -27.04
C GLY A 403 9.29 17.70 -28.18
N THR A 404 9.08 16.38 -28.27
CA THR A 404 8.38 15.72 -29.39
C THR A 404 6.86 15.91 -29.48
N GLY A 405 6.29 16.76 -28.61
CA GLY A 405 4.86 17.09 -28.67
C GLY A 405 3.92 16.02 -28.12
N LYS A 406 4.33 15.21 -27.12
CA LYS A 406 3.46 14.22 -26.45
C LYS A 406 2.10 14.77 -26.01
N THR A 407 2.08 15.97 -25.41
CA THR A 407 0.83 16.64 -25.00
C THR A 407 -0.04 17.04 -26.19
N THR A 408 0.54 17.21 -27.38
CA THR A 408 -0.21 17.44 -28.62
C THR A 408 -0.88 16.17 -29.11
N VAL A 409 -0.21 15.03 -29.03
CA VAL A 409 -0.83 13.72 -29.33
C VAL A 409 -2.04 13.49 -28.42
N ILE A 410 -1.91 13.80 -27.11
CA ILE A 410 -3.03 13.71 -26.16
C ILE A 410 -4.18 14.64 -26.59
N ALA A 411 -3.90 15.92 -26.88
CA ALA A 411 -4.92 16.87 -27.30
C ALA A 411 -5.60 16.43 -28.61
N ALA A 412 -4.84 16.07 -29.63
CA ALA A 412 -5.36 15.58 -30.90
C ALA A 412 -6.23 14.34 -30.74
N THR A 413 -5.87 13.43 -29.83
CA THR A 413 -6.69 12.25 -29.50
C THR A 413 -8.04 12.68 -28.91
N VAL A 414 -8.03 13.60 -27.93
CA VAL A 414 -9.27 14.09 -27.29
C VAL A 414 -10.18 14.77 -28.31
N LEU A 415 -9.64 15.70 -29.12
CA LEU A 415 -10.42 16.40 -30.14
C LEU A 415 -10.98 15.45 -31.21
N SER A 416 -10.15 14.51 -31.69
CA SER A 416 -10.58 13.51 -32.67
C SER A 416 -11.67 12.59 -32.14
N HIS A 417 -11.58 12.23 -30.86
CA HIS A 417 -12.55 11.38 -30.21
C HIS A 417 -13.89 12.09 -29.97
N ASP A 418 -13.87 13.33 -29.48
CA ASP A 418 -15.08 14.16 -29.32
C ASP A 418 -15.78 14.41 -30.66
N TYR A 419 -14.99 14.71 -31.70
CA TYR A 419 -15.50 14.89 -33.06
C TYR A 419 -16.16 13.63 -33.62
N ALA A 420 -15.56 12.46 -33.41
CA ALA A 420 -16.07 11.20 -33.94
C ALA A 420 -17.30 10.68 -33.16
N ASN A 421 -17.30 10.82 -31.83
CA ASN A 421 -18.42 10.41 -30.98
C ASN A 421 -18.35 11.09 -29.60
N SER A 422 -19.11 12.17 -29.44
CA SER A 422 -19.19 12.94 -28.20
C SER A 422 -19.79 12.19 -27.00
N ASN A 423 -20.39 11.00 -27.19
CA ASN A 423 -20.89 10.18 -26.09
C ASN A 423 -19.82 9.30 -25.44
N ARG A 424 -18.65 9.13 -26.09
CA ARG A 424 -17.57 8.35 -25.50
C ARG A 424 -16.81 9.17 -24.46
N THR A 425 -16.28 8.46 -23.47
CA THR A 425 -15.65 9.06 -22.30
C THR A 425 -14.13 8.87 -22.33
N ILE A 426 -13.39 9.82 -21.74
CA ILE A 426 -11.93 9.75 -21.67
C ILE A 426 -11.48 10.10 -20.25
N TRP A 427 -10.62 9.25 -19.70
CA TRP A 427 -9.86 9.54 -18.50
C TRP A 427 -8.40 9.75 -18.83
N ILE A 428 -7.85 10.88 -18.40
CA ILE A 428 -6.44 11.22 -18.55
C ILE A 428 -5.82 11.34 -17.16
N ALA A 429 -4.90 10.44 -16.86
CA ALA A 429 -4.18 10.43 -15.59
C ALA A 429 -2.68 10.67 -15.80
N ALA A 430 -2.05 11.39 -14.86
CA ALA A 430 -0.59 11.54 -14.79
C ALA A 430 -0.07 11.42 -13.35
N GLN A 431 1.25 11.27 -13.20
CA GLN A 431 1.87 11.10 -11.88
C GLN A 431 1.85 12.38 -11.04
N SER A 432 2.04 13.56 -11.65
CA SER A 432 2.18 14.83 -10.93
C SER A 432 1.08 15.83 -11.30
N ASN A 433 0.68 16.66 -10.35
CA ASN A 433 -0.30 17.73 -10.57
C ASN A 433 0.12 18.70 -11.68
N VAL A 434 1.43 18.98 -11.78
CA VAL A 434 1.98 19.84 -12.84
C VAL A 434 1.81 19.21 -14.22
N ALA A 435 2.01 17.90 -14.36
CA ALA A 435 1.81 17.21 -15.64
C ALA A 435 0.33 17.26 -16.07
N VAL A 436 -0.60 17.03 -15.14
CA VAL A 436 -2.04 17.11 -15.42
C VAL A 436 -2.45 18.54 -15.79
N LYS A 437 -1.96 19.55 -15.06
CA LYS A 437 -2.16 20.97 -15.38
C LYS A 437 -1.69 21.29 -16.81
N ASN A 438 -0.48 20.89 -17.16
CA ASN A 438 0.08 21.17 -18.50
C ASN A 438 -0.76 20.51 -19.62
N ILE A 439 -1.38 19.36 -19.37
CA ILE A 439 -2.32 18.74 -20.31
C ILE A 439 -3.61 19.56 -20.39
N ALA A 440 -4.17 19.98 -19.26
CA ALA A 440 -5.39 20.80 -19.21
C ALA A 440 -5.22 22.13 -19.97
N GLU A 441 -4.12 22.85 -19.72
CA GLU A 441 -3.80 24.10 -20.44
C GLU A 441 -3.60 23.86 -21.94
N LYS A 442 -2.99 22.72 -22.29
CA LYS A 442 -2.84 22.35 -23.70
C LYS A 442 -4.19 22.11 -24.37
N LEU A 443 -5.15 21.46 -23.70
CA LEU A 443 -6.50 21.25 -24.25
C LEU A 443 -7.19 22.60 -24.51
N ILE A 444 -7.16 23.52 -23.55
CA ILE A 444 -7.73 24.87 -23.72
C ILE A 444 -7.08 25.59 -24.89
N LYS A 445 -5.75 25.55 -25.00
CA LYS A 445 -5.00 26.18 -26.09
C LYS A 445 -5.39 25.63 -27.48
N GLU A 446 -5.75 24.35 -27.55
CA GLU A 446 -6.22 23.72 -28.79
C GLU A 446 -7.75 23.83 -28.99
N GLY A 447 -8.43 24.65 -28.17
CA GLY A 447 -9.86 24.94 -28.32
C GLY A 447 -10.80 23.91 -27.69
N PHE A 448 -10.31 23.06 -26.79
CA PHE A 448 -11.13 22.06 -26.09
C PHE A 448 -11.33 22.43 -24.61
N ASP A 449 -12.57 22.70 -24.21
CA ASP A 449 -12.94 23.15 -22.88
C ASP A 449 -13.88 22.21 -22.10
N LYS A 450 -14.45 21.18 -22.76
CA LYS A 450 -15.38 20.20 -22.20
C LYS A 450 -14.72 19.11 -21.34
N PHE A 451 -13.90 19.53 -20.39
CA PHE A 451 -13.26 18.64 -19.42
C PHE A 451 -13.41 19.12 -17.98
N LYS A 452 -13.24 18.19 -17.04
CA LYS A 452 -13.11 18.50 -15.62
C LYS A 452 -11.79 17.99 -15.05
N LEU A 453 -11.18 18.81 -14.21
CA LEU A 453 -9.90 18.57 -13.57
C LEU A 453 -10.10 18.27 -12.08
N LEU A 454 -9.82 17.03 -11.68
CA LEU A 454 -9.98 16.56 -10.31
C LEU A 454 -8.68 16.79 -9.52
N VAL A 455 -8.74 17.59 -8.46
CA VAL A 455 -7.55 18.00 -7.68
C VAL A 455 -7.74 17.76 -6.18
N SER A 456 -6.67 17.36 -5.50
CA SER A 456 -6.68 17.16 -4.05
C SER A 456 -6.81 18.48 -3.32
N LYS A 457 -7.73 18.56 -2.35
CA LYS A 457 -7.79 19.68 -1.40
C LYS A 457 -6.43 19.93 -0.75
N ASP A 458 -5.78 18.87 -0.29
CA ASP A 458 -4.50 18.99 0.44
C ASP A 458 -3.42 19.61 -0.43
N PHE A 459 -3.45 19.35 -1.75
CA PHE A 459 -2.49 19.95 -2.69
C PHE A 459 -2.89 21.37 -3.10
N HIS A 460 -4.18 21.63 -3.28
CA HIS A 460 -4.68 22.90 -3.80
C HIS A 460 -4.78 23.98 -2.72
N PHE A 461 -5.65 23.77 -1.74
CA PHE A 461 -6.08 24.77 -0.76
C PHE A 461 -4.92 25.31 0.07
N ASP A 462 -4.78 26.63 0.13
CA ASP A 462 -3.71 27.34 0.85
C ASP A 462 -2.30 26.99 0.36
N TRP A 463 -2.12 26.21 -0.72
CA TRP A 463 -0.81 25.76 -1.20
C TRP A 463 -0.52 26.20 -2.63
N HIS A 464 -1.37 25.83 -3.57
CA HIS A 464 -1.10 25.97 -5.01
C HIS A 464 -2.30 26.53 -5.79
N GLU A 465 -3.17 27.29 -5.15
CA GLU A 465 -4.39 27.86 -5.79
C GLU A 465 -4.03 28.73 -7.00
N HIS A 466 -2.98 29.55 -6.87
CA HIS A 466 -2.40 30.35 -7.95
C HIS A 466 -1.98 29.54 -9.20
N LEU A 467 -1.77 28.23 -9.09
CA LEU A 467 -1.46 27.40 -10.26
C LEU A 467 -2.69 27.06 -11.09
N TYR A 468 -3.90 27.36 -10.62
CA TYR A 468 -5.14 26.91 -11.24
C TYR A 468 -6.12 28.05 -11.58
N GLU A 469 -5.69 29.31 -11.51
CA GLU A 469 -6.54 30.48 -11.78
C GLU A 469 -7.23 30.39 -13.16
N GLU A 470 -6.49 30.03 -14.22
CA GLU A 470 -7.05 29.84 -15.58
C GLU A 470 -7.92 28.57 -15.73
N LEU A 471 -7.82 27.65 -14.77
CA LEU A 471 -8.49 26.35 -14.78
C LEU A 471 -9.66 26.26 -13.79
N GLU A 472 -9.91 27.31 -13.01
CA GLU A 472 -10.81 27.28 -11.85
C GLU A 472 -12.23 26.82 -12.23
N ALA A 473 -12.76 27.31 -13.36
CA ALA A 473 -14.09 26.93 -13.87
C ALA A 473 -14.24 25.43 -14.21
N ARG A 474 -13.12 24.71 -14.38
CA ARG A 474 -13.07 23.28 -14.73
C ARG A 474 -12.57 22.41 -13.58
N LEU A 475 -12.14 23.02 -12.47
CA LEU A 475 -11.55 22.32 -11.35
C LEU A 475 -12.63 21.83 -10.38
N ILE A 476 -12.54 20.55 -9.99
CA ILE A 476 -13.34 19.98 -8.90
C ILE A 476 -12.39 19.48 -7.82
N ARG A 477 -12.51 20.06 -6.63
CA ARG A 477 -11.64 19.76 -5.49
C ARG A 477 -12.17 18.55 -4.71
N SER A 478 -11.25 17.74 -4.18
CA SER A 478 -11.57 16.43 -3.57
C SER A 478 -12.46 16.48 -2.34
N ASP A 479 -12.59 17.63 -1.66
CA ASP A 479 -13.52 17.79 -0.54
C ASP A 479 -14.97 17.90 -0.96
N LEU A 480 -15.25 18.14 -2.24
CA LEU A 480 -16.60 18.09 -2.79
C LEU A 480 -17.05 16.65 -3.09
N PHE A 481 -16.13 15.69 -3.27
CA PHE A 481 -16.44 14.37 -3.83
C PHE A 481 -17.45 13.55 -3.03
N LYS A 482 -17.64 13.86 -1.74
CA LYS A 482 -18.70 13.26 -0.92
C LYS A 482 -20.04 13.90 -1.27
N MET A 483 -20.56 13.53 -2.44
CA MET A 483 -21.80 14.04 -3.02
C MET A 483 -22.60 12.91 -3.67
N SER A 484 -23.86 13.17 -4.00
CA SER A 484 -24.71 12.28 -4.78
C SER A 484 -24.31 12.27 -6.27
N VAL A 485 -24.73 11.23 -7.00
CA VAL A 485 -24.51 11.15 -8.46
C VAL A 485 -25.18 12.32 -9.19
N VAL A 486 -26.33 12.81 -8.69
CA VAL A 486 -27.04 13.97 -9.28
C VAL A 486 -26.21 15.25 -9.13
N GLU A 487 -25.63 15.49 -7.96
CA GLU A 487 -24.74 16.63 -7.73
C GLU A 487 -23.47 16.53 -8.57
N ALA A 488 -22.87 15.34 -8.66
CA ALA A 488 -21.72 15.10 -9.52
C ALA A 488 -22.05 15.40 -10.99
N SER A 489 -23.23 14.99 -11.46
CA SER A 489 -23.69 15.29 -12.83
C SER A 489 -23.84 16.80 -13.07
N ARG A 490 -24.28 17.57 -12.08
CA ARG A 490 -24.38 19.04 -12.18
C ARG A 490 -23.01 19.71 -12.25
N LEU A 491 -22.01 19.17 -11.55
CA LEU A 491 -20.64 19.69 -11.62
C LEU A 491 -19.92 19.32 -12.91
N LEU A 492 -20.19 18.11 -13.43
CA LEU A 492 -19.63 17.64 -14.69
C LEU A 492 -20.26 18.32 -15.91
N LEU A 493 -21.53 18.74 -15.82
CA LEU A 493 -22.29 19.26 -16.96
C LEU A 493 -22.27 18.25 -18.13
N ASP A 494 -21.85 18.69 -19.31
CA ASP A 494 -21.68 17.88 -20.52
C ASP A 494 -20.27 17.30 -20.67
N SER A 495 -19.36 17.55 -19.73
CA SER A 495 -17.97 17.10 -19.83
C SER A 495 -17.85 15.57 -19.76
N LYS A 496 -17.26 14.98 -20.80
CA LYS A 496 -16.95 13.53 -20.90
C LYS A 496 -15.47 13.21 -20.75
N VAL A 497 -14.65 14.23 -20.52
CA VAL A 497 -13.20 14.11 -20.35
C VAL A 497 -12.82 14.49 -18.92
N ILE A 498 -12.18 13.57 -18.21
CA ILE A 498 -11.72 13.78 -16.83
C ILE A 498 -10.20 13.74 -16.78
N LEU A 499 -9.61 14.76 -16.17
CA LEU A 499 -8.18 14.86 -15.92
C LEU A 499 -7.92 14.72 -14.42
N CYS A 500 -6.96 13.90 -14.03
CA CYS A 500 -6.61 13.74 -12.62
C CYS A 500 -5.17 13.21 -12.43
N THR A 501 -4.67 13.21 -11.20
CA THR A 501 -3.45 12.42 -10.91
C THR A 501 -3.80 10.95 -10.64
N LEU A 502 -2.84 10.03 -10.83
CA LEU A 502 -3.04 8.62 -10.46
C LEU A 502 -3.44 8.45 -8.98
N SER A 503 -2.88 9.27 -8.09
CA SER A 503 -3.27 9.29 -6.69
C SER A 503 -4.71 9.77 -6.48
N MET A 504 -5.20 10.71 -7.31
CA MET A 504 -6.58 11.19 -7.24
C MET A 504 -7.56 10.18 -7.81
N PHE A 505 -7.16 9.46 -8.85
CA PHE A 505 -7.94 8.35 -9.40
C PHE A 505 -8.18 7.24 -8.36
N SER A 506 -7.29 7.10 -7.39
CA SER A 506 -7.42 6.17 -6.26
C SER A 506 -8.26 6.73 -5.09
N ASN A 507 -8.90 7.89 -5.23
CA ASN A 507 -9.72 8.48 -4.16
C ASN A 507 -10.93 7.58 -3.85
N PRO A 508 -11.27 7.29 -2.57
CA PRO A 508 -12.40 6.43 -2.23
C PRO A 508 -13.76 6.91 -2.77
N ASN A 509 -13.91 8.21 -3.02
CA ASN A 509 -15.14 8.82 -3.52
C ASN A 509 -15.11 9.08 -5.04
N ILE A 510 -14.17 8.47 -5.78
CA ILE A 510 -14.06 8.65 -7.24
C ILE A 510 -15.25 8.03 -8.00
N ASP A 511 -15.91 7.03 -7.41
CA ASP A 511 -17.00 6.25 -8.02
C ASP A 511 -18.16 7.12 -8.51
N VAL A 512 -18.42 8.25 -7.84
CA VAL A 512 -19.50 9.19 -8.23
C VAL A 512 -19.31 9.70 -9.66
N PHE A 513 -18.05 9.90 -10.08
CA PHE A 513 -17.71 10.35 -11.42
C PHE A 513 -17.68 9.18 -12.42
N LEU A 514 -17.19 8.01 -12.00
CA LEU A 514 -17.13 6.81 -12.85
C LEU A 514 -18.51 6.34 -13.32
N ARG A 515 -19.55 6.54 -12.52
CA ARG A 515 -20.94 6.24 -12.91
C ARG A 515 -21.48 7.14 -14.03
N ILE A 516 -20.93 8.34 -14.18
CA ILE A 516 -21.38 9.34 -15.16
C ILE A 516 -20.45 9.35 -16.38
N VAL A 517 -19.15 9.18 -16.13
CA VAL A 517 -18.07 9.13 -17.11
C VAL A 517 -17.29 7.83 -16.88
N PRO A 518 -17.75 6.69 -17.42
CA PRO A 518 -17.06 5.41 -17.27
C PRO A 518 -15.65 5.40 -17.90
N VAL A 519 -14.81 4.48 -17.45
CA VAL A 519 -13.45 4.22 -17.95
C VAL A 519 -13.47 3.13 -19.01
#